data_AF-E1WX23-F1
#
_entry.id   AF-E1WX23-F1
#
_cell.length_a   1.000
_cell.length_b   1.000
_cell.length_c   1.000
_cell.angle_alpha   90.00
_cell.angle_beta   90.00
_cell.angle_gamma   90.00
#
_symmetry.space_group_name_H-M   'P 1'
#
loop_
_entity.id
_entity.type
_entity.pdbx_description
1 polymer ?
#
loop_
_entity_poly.entity_id
_entity_poly.type
_entity_poly.pdbx_seq_one_letter_code
_entity_poly.pdbx_strand_id
1 'polypeptide(L)'
;MKFIILAMCLVAPVHLLAAESFGGIFLDSSIPNFQLHALKGDLTYLYRKEKVADDESFQTLLELESIDGPTLYNWIYNRVKYIIGEEYQIRGRNYVTRRDFQFPSTPLPEDAFDSHDAYGGSVIMSNIGAGLYLDGKKKKILKGIKLQRKKVYATTPRVGILQIGQGLFADRIMINDNINSEANTIKRLGTLFHEARHSDGNGNHIGFYHHRCPIGHSLYGFSACEPYANGSYTIDAVATKKLLEDCKSCSLEDRSALEAKIADSFDRVVVLSHLKTEQELLEEMESYKKVIDVYTMLLETSPSTAQTSQQELERWSAKYQECADQLEELRSNPQPTSRDSSPEGDFSELTVEESSRLIENSLKR
;
A
#
# COMPACT_ATOMS: atom_id res chain seq x y z
N MET A 1 -46.27 -47.84 12.52
CA MET A 1 -46.23 -46.47 11.96
C MET A 1 -44.83 -46.20 11.43
N LYS A 2 -44.67 -46.05 10.11
CA LYS A 2 -43.39 -45.69 9.48
C LYS A 2 -43.33 -44.17 9.35
N PHE A 3 -42.43 -43.52 10.09
CA PHE A 3 -42.15 -42.09 9.91
C PHE A 3 -41.28 -41.92 8.66
N ILE A 4 -41.86 -41.34 7.61
CA ILE A 4 -41.14 -40.87 6.43
C ILE A 4 -40.54 -39.51 6.82
N ILE A 5 -39.24 -39.48 7.10
CA ILE A 5 -38.48 -38.23 7.25
C ILE A 5 -38.24 -37.72 5.84
N LEU A 6 -39.07 -36.77 5.41
CA LEU A 6 -38.91 -36.04 4.16
C LEU A 6 -37.74 -35.07 4.33
N ALA A 7 -36.55 -35.47 3.88
CA ALA A 7 -35.41 -34.58 3.78
C ALA A 7 -35.69 -33.53 2.70
N MET A 8 -36.24 -32.38 3.11
CA MET A 8 -36.24 -31.17 2.29
C MET A 8 -34.80 -30.73 2.11
N CYS A 9 -34.16 -31.18 1.02
CA CYS A 9 -33.01 -30.50 0.47
C CYS A 9 -33.45 -29.10 0.05
N LEU A 10 -33.33 -28.14 0.98
CA LEU A 10 -33.31 -26.71 0.68
C LEU A 10 -32.11 -26.48 -0.25
N VAL A 11 -32.33 -26.69 -1.54
CA VAL A 11 -31.46 -26.17 -2.59
C VAL A 11 -31.66 -24.67 -2.54
N ALA A 12 -30.93 -24.01 -1.64
CA ALA A 12 -30.79 -22.56 -1.71
C ALA A 12 -30.32 -22.25 -3.13
N PRO A 13 -31.03 -21.41 -3.89
CA PRO A 13 -30.56 -21.00 -5.20
C PRO A 13 -29.20 -20.36 -4.97
N VAL A 14 -28.14 -21.07 -5.39
CA VAL A 14 -26.81 -20.49 -5.51
C VAL A 14 -26.93 -19.52 -6.66
N HIS A 15 -27.39 -18.31 -6.36
CA HIS A 15 -27.28 -17.18 -7.26
C HIS A 15 -25.78 -17.05 -7.52
N LEU A 16 -25.34 -17.58 -8.66
CA LEU A 16 -24.06 -17.26 -9.26
C LEU A 16 -24.09 -15.74 -9.48
N LEU A 17 -23.63 -14.99 -8.48
CA LEU A 17 -23.45 -13.55 -8.59
C LEU A 17 -22.42 -13.36 -9.71
N ALA A 18 -22.88 -12.83 -10.84
CA ALA A 18 -21.98 -12.43 -11.90
C ALA A 18 -21.12 -11.30 -11.34
N ALA A 19 -19.79 -11.40 -11.51
CA ALA A 19 -18.92 -10.27 -11.24
C ALA A 19 -19.40 -9.06 -12.01
N GLU A 20 -19.21 -7.91 -11.40
CA GLU A 20 -19.77 -6.66 -11.86
C GLU A 20 -18.64 -5.73 -12.25
N SER A 21 -18.87 -4.90 -13.26
CA SER A 21 -18.00 -3.77 -13.53
C SER A 21 -18.71 -2.49 -13.07
N PHE A 22 -18.06 -1.74 -12.20
CA PHE A 22 -18.52 -0.44 -11.74
C PHE A 22 -17.45 0.60 -12.07
N GLY A 23 -17.80 1.58 -12.89
CA GLY A 23 -16.84 2.56 -13.40
C GLY A 23 -15.78 1.99 -14.34
N GLY A 24 -15.91 0.73 -14.77
CA GLY A 24 -14.88 0.03 -15.52
C GLY A 24 -13.89 -0.73 -14.63
N ILE A 25 -13.94 -0.55 -13.31
CA ILE A 25 -13.23 -1.42 -12.36
C ILE A 25 -14.02 -2.71 -12.22
N PHE A 26 -13.34 -3.85 -12.34
CA PHE A 26 -13.92 -5.17 -12.18
C PHE A 26 -13.98 -5.55 -10.70
N LEU A 27 -15.17 -5.81 -10.18
CA LEU A 27 -15.44 -6.23 -8.80
C LEU A 27 -15.83 -7.71 -8.80
N ASP A 28 -14.92 -8.57 -8.36
CA ASP A 28 -15.10 -10.02 -8.40
C ASP A 28 -16.23 -10.50 -7.48
N SER A 29 -16.89 -11.60 -7.87
CA SER A 29 -17.99 -12.19 -7.11
C SER A 29 -17.60 -12.73 -5.72
N SER A 30 -16.30 -12.84 -5.43
CA SER A 30 -15.79 -13.16 -4.09
C SER A 30 -15.98 -12.03 -3.07
N ILE A 31 -16.31 -10.81 -3.49
CA ILE A 31 -16.57 -9.69 -2.57
C ILE A 31 -17.99 -9.84 -1.99
N PRO A 32 -18.16 -9.89 -0.65
CA PRO A 32 -19.47 -9.87 -0.02
C PRO A 32 -20.32 -8.67 -0.46
N ASN A 33 -21.62 -8.88 -0.68
CA ASN A 33 -22.51 -7.83 -1.23
C ASN A 33 -22.51 -6.51 -0.44
N PHE A 34 -22.38 -6.56 0.88
CA PHE A 34 -22.34 -5.35 1.71
C PHE A 34 -21.04 -4.55 1.50
N GLN A 35 -19.89 -5.23 1.35
CA GLN A 35 -18.61 -4.62 1.01
C GLN A 35 -18.63 -4.07 -0.42
N LEU A 36 -19.22 -4.82 -1.35
CA LEU A 36 -19.42 -4.40 -2.73
C LEU A 36 -20.24 -3.10 -2.81
N HIS A 37 -21.34 -3.02 -2.04
CA HIS A 37 -22.16 -1.81 -1.95
C HIS A 37 -21.36 -0.63 -1.40
N ALA A 38 -20.62 -0.82 -0.30
CA ALA A 38 -19.78 0.22 0.29
C ALA A 38 -18.72 0.73 -0.71
N LEU A 39 -17.99 -0.16 -1.39
CA LEU A 39 -16.97 0.22 -2.39
C LEU A 39 -17.54 1.01 -3.56
N LYS A 40 -18.72 0.64 -4.07
CA LYS A 40 -19.40 1.44 -5.11
C LYS A 40 -19.82 2.81 -4.58
N GLY A 41 -20.29 2.85 -3.33
CA GLY A 41 -20.58 4.10 -2.62
C GLY A 41 -19.35 4.99 -2.53
N ASP A 42 -18.20 4.43 -2.18
CA ASP A 42 -16.92 5.15 -2.07
C ASP A 42 -16.47 5.73 -3.42
N LEU A 43 -16.50 4.93 -4.49
CA LEU A 43 -16.15 5.40 -5.85
C LEU A 43 -17.12 6.46 -6.35
N THR A 44 -18.42 6.32 -6.04
CA THR A 44 -19.44 7.33 -6.36
C THR A 44 -19.19 8.62 -5.59
N TYR A 45 -18.86 8.52 -4.30
CA TYR A 45 -18.53 9.66 -3.45
C TYR A 45 -17.32 10.40 -4.00
N LEU A 46 -16.24 9.69 -4.34
CA LEU A 46 -15.03 10.29 -4.93
C LEU A 46 -15.36 11.01 -6.23
N TYR A 47 -16.04 10.35 -7.17
CA TYR A 47 -16.36 10.92 -8.48
C TYR A 47 -17.26 12.16 -8.41
N ARG A 48 -18.16 12.21 -7.43
CA ARG A 48 -19.07 13.35 -7.23
C ARG A 48 -18.45 14.52 -6.46
N LYS A 49 -17.19 14.41 -6.00
CA LYS A 49 -16.54 15.54 -5.34
C LYS A 49 -16.40 16.70 -6.31
N GLU A 50 -16.89 17.85 -5.89
CA GLU A 50 -16.65 19.11 -6.57
C GLU A 50 -15.15 19.43 -6.54
N LYS A 51 -14.74 20.44 -7.33
CA LYS A 51 -13.34 20.88 -7.33
C LYS A 51 -12.92 21.21 -5.91
N VAL A 52 -11.90 20.50 -5.42
CA VAL A 52 -11.33 20.76 -4.11
C VAL A 52 -10.41 21.98 -4.22
N ALA A 53 -10.29 22.77 -3.16
CA ALA A 53 -9.41 23.93 -3.13
C ALA A 53 -8.00 23.56 -3.63
N ASP A 54 -7.44 24.40 -4.50
CA ASP A 54 -6.15 24.16 -5.14
C ASP A 54 -5.08 23.89 -4.07
N ASP A 55 -4.50 22.69 -4.12
CA ASP A 55 -3.44 22.23 -3.23
C ASP A 55 -2.29 21.78 -4.12
N GLU A 56 -1.34 22.69 -4.34
CA GLU A 56 -0.19 22.48 -5.22
C GLU A 56 0.63 21.27 -4.78
N SER A 57 0.70 21.00 -3.48
CA SER A 57 1.42 19.86 -2.93
C SER A 57 0.74 18.54 -3.30
N PHE A 58 -0.60 18.48 -3.22
CA PHE A 58 -1.36 17.29 -3.59
C PHE A 58 -1.39 17.06 -5.10
N GLN A 59 -1.55 18.13 -5.90
CA GLN A 59 -1.43 18.11 -7.35
C GLN A 59 -0.06 17.59 -7.79
N THR A 60 1.00 18.12 -7.17
CA THR A 60 2.38 17.68 -7.36
C THR A 60 2.55 16.21 -7.05
N LEU A 61 2.01 15.75 -5.91
CA LEU A 61 2.18 14.40 -5.43
C LEU A 61 1.47 13.36 -6.31
N LEU A 62 0.27 13.67 -6.80
CA LEU A 62 -0.51 12.80 -7.69
C LEU A 62 -0.19 12.99 -9.18
N GLU A 63 0.59 14.02 -9.52
CA GLU A 63 0.89 14.44 -10.89
C GLU A 63 -0.38 14.80 -11.66
N LEU A 64 -1.25 15.60 -11.03
CA LEU A 64 -2.54 16.02 -11.59
C LEU A 64 -2.57 17.53 -11.82
N GLU A 65 -3.20 17.94 -12.92
CA GLU A 65 -3.46 19.36 -13.20
C GLU A 65 -4.61 19.93 -12.37
N SER A 66 -5.56 19.08 -11.96
CA SER A 66 -6.71 19.46 -11.14
C SER A 66 -7.03 18.40 -10.08
N ILE A 67 -7.60 18.84 -8.96
CA ILE A 67 -8.09 17.97 -7.89
C ILE A 67 -9.61 18.10 -7.85
N ASP A 68 -10.28 17.36 -8.73
CA ASP A 68 -11.73 17.21 -8.77
C ASP A 68 -12.10 15.72 -8.84
N GLY A 69 -13.37 15.40 -8.57
CA GLY A 69 -13.84 14.02 -8.51
C GLY A 69 -13.53 13.19 -9.76
N PRO A 70 -13.85 13.66 -10.98
CA PRO A 70 -13.46 13.00 -12.23
C PRO A 70 -11.96 12.72 -12.36
N THR A 71 -11.10 13.70 -12.08
CA THR A 71 -9.65 13.53 -12.20
C THR A 71 -9.08 12.57 -11.16
N LEU A 72 -9.54 12.67 -9.90
CA LEU A 72 -9.16 11.73 -8.83
C LEU A 72 -9.63 10.30 -9.12
N TYR A 73 -10.86 10.15 -9.63
CA TYR A 73 -11.38 8.87 -10.06
C TYR A 73 -10.55 8.27 -11.21
N ASN A 74 -10.20 9.09 -12.21
CA ASN A 74 -9.34 8.66 -13.31
C ASN A 74 -7.98 8.16 -12.81
N TRP A 75 -7.38 8.87 -11.85
CA TRP A 75 -6.11 8.48 -11.24
C TRP A 75 -6.17 7.07 -10.63
N ILE A 76 -7.23 6.78 -9.84
CA ILE A 76 -7.49 5.45 -9.28
C ILE A 76 -7.74 4.43 -10.39
N TYR A 77 -8.60 4.76 -11.35
CA TYR A 77 -8.97 3.84 -12.44
C TYR A 77 -7.75 3.43 -13.26
N ASN A 78 -6.80 4.33 -13.51
CA ASN A 78 -5.57 4.02 -14.23
C ASN A 78 -4.61 3.12 -13.44
N ARG A 79 -4.80 2.95 -12.14
CA ARG A 79 -3.96 2.13 -11.25
C ARG A 79 -4.63 0.88 -10.72
N VAL A 80 -5.96 0.83 -10.73
CA VAL A 80 -6.77 -0.25 -10.17
C VAL A 80 -7.78 -0.72 -11.21
N LYS A 81 -7.63 -1.96 -11.68
CA LYS A 81 -8.53 -2.56 -12.68
C LYS A 81 -9.38 -3.68 -12.12
N TYR A 82 -8.91 -4.34 -11.06
CA TYR A 82 -9.58 -5.49 -10.46
C TYR A 82 -9.56 -5.37 -8.93
N ILE A 83 -10.71 -5.60 -8.30
CA ILE A 83 -10.82 -5.79 -6.84
C ILE A 83 -11.42 -7.17 -6.60
N ILE A 84 -10.78 -7.93 -5.71
CA ILE A 84 -11.22 -9.27 -5.30
C ILE A 84 -11.46 -9.33 -3.79
N GLY A 85 -12.31 -10.26 -3.37
CA GLY A 85 -12.65 -10.45 -1.96
C GLY A 85 -11.51 -11.10 -1.17
N GLU A 86 -11.60 -10.98 0.15
CA GLU A 86 -10.67 -11.57 1.12
C GLU A 86 -10.45 -13.06 0.91
N GLU A 87 -11.55 -13.80 0.70
CA GLU A 87 -11.54 -15.26 0.51
C GLU A 87 -11.02 -15.71 -0.87
N TYR A 88 -10.64 -14.78 -1.74
CA TYR A 88 -10.11 -15.14 -3.05
C TYR A 88 -8.73 -15.80 -2.91
N GLN A 89 -8.67 -17.09 -3.23
CA GLN A 89 -7.40 -17.82 -3.20
C GLN A 89 -6.53 -17.46 -4.41
N ILE A 90 -5.43 -16.74 -4.15
CA ILE A 90 -4.41 -16.36 -5.16
C ILE A 90 -3.42 -17.49 -5.48
N ARG A 91 -3.66 -18.70 -4.97
CA ARG A 91 -2.86 -19.91 -5.19
C ARG A 91 -3.71 -21.02 -5.82
N GLY A 92 -3.08 -22.13 -6.19
CA GLY A 92 -3.78 -23.30 -6.72
C GLY A 92 -4.43 -23.04 -8.09
N ARG A 93 -5.74 -23.33 -8.22
CA ARG A 93 -6.44 -23.33 -9.53
C ARG A 93 -6.59 -21.95 -10.16
N ASN A 94 -6.60 -20.91 -9.34
CA ASN A 94 -6.73 -19.53 -9.76
C ASN A 94 -5.40 -18.93 -10.19
N TYR A 95 -4.28 -19.52 -9.81
CA TYR A 95 -2.95 -19.04 -10.19
C TYR A 95 -2.59 -19.49 -11.61
N VAL A 96 -2.01 -18.59 -12.41
CA VAL A 96 -1.54 -18.88 -13.77
C VAL A 96 -0.14 -18.37 -14.00
N THR A 97 0.61 -19.10 -14.83
CA THR A 97 1.96 -18.73 -15.21
C THR A 97 2.19 -18.89 -16.71
N ARG A 98 3.10 -18.09 -17.25
CA ARG A 98 3.63 -18.20 -18.61
C ARG A 98 5.14 -18.03 -18.57
N ARG A 99 5.88 -19.00 -19.12
CA ARG A 99 7.36 -18.92 -19.25
C ARG A 99 7.75 -17.99 -20.40
N ASP A 100 9.03 -17.65 -20.46
CA ASP A 100 9.65 -16.93 -21.58
C ASP A 100 9.09 -15.52 -21.84
N PHE A 101 8.47 -14.91 -20.82
CA PHE A 101 8.09 -13.51 -20.88
C PHE A 101 9.31 -12.62 -20.62
N GLN A 102 9.52 -11.64 -21.49
CA GLN A 102 10.62 -10.67 -21.35
C GLN A 102 10.12 -9.47 -20.55
N PHE A 103 10.55 -9.37 -19.30
CA PHE A 103 10.38 -8.17 -18.50
C PHE A 103 11.41 -7.11 -18.91
N PRO A 104 11.13 -5.81 -18.68
CA PRO A 104 12.14 -4.77 -18.79
C PRO A 104 13.39 -5.08 -17.95
N SER A 105 14.55 -4.63 -18.43
CA SER A 105 15.86 -4.93 -17.83
C SER A 105 16.22 -4.04 -16.65
N THR A 106 15.30 -3.18 -16.19
CA THR A 106 15.50 -2.33 -15.02
C THR A 106 15.75 -3.19 -13.78
N PRO A 107 16.61 -2.75 -12.84
CA PRO A 107 16.89 -3.52 -11.62
C PRO A 107 15.62 -3.72 -10.79
N LEU A 108 15.60 -4.76 -9.97
CA LEU A 108 14.61 -4.91 -8.91
C LEU A 108 15.18 -4.30 -7.62
N PRO A 109 14.31 -3.87 -6.69
CA PRO A 109 14.78 -3.41 -5.40
C PRO A 109 15.45 -4.56 -4.62
N GLU A 110 16.53 -4.26 -3.92
CA GLU A 110 17.36 -5.28 -3.25
C GLU A 110 16.56 -6.05 -2.17
N ASP A 111 15.67 -5.35 -1.45
CA ASP A 111 14.96 -5.88 -0.27
C ASP A 111 13.50 -6.31 -0.52
N ALA A 112 13.02 -6.28 -1.76
CA ALA A 112 11.58 -6.40 -2.07
C ALA A 112 10.92 -7.77 -1.76
N PHE A 113 11.60 -8.71 -1.08
CA PHE A 113 11.14 -10.10 -0.95
C PHE A 113 11.25 -10.72 0.43
N ASP A 114 11.68 -9.98 1.45
CA ASP A 114 11.89 -10.53 2.79
C ASP A 114 10.63 -10.41 3.64
N SER A 115 9.55 -11.05 3.17
CA SER A 115 8.25 -11.05 3.85
C SER A 115 8.30 -11.96 5.08
N HIS A 116 8.80 -11.44 6.19
CA HIS A 116 8.54 -12.06 7.48
C HIS A 116 7.12 -11.68 7.86
N ASP A 117 6.26 -12.69 8.00
CA ASP A 117 4.85 -12.49 8.35
C ASP A 117 4.78 -11.62 9.60
N ALA A 118 4.10 -10.47 9.48
CA ALA A 118 3.83 -9.59 10.61
C ALA A 118 2.93 -10.32 11.60
N TYR A 119 3.52 -10.95 12.62
CA TYR A 119 2.76 -11.68 13.64
C TYR A 119 1.76 -10.72 14.31
N GLY A 120 0.46 -10.99 14.13
CA GLY A 120 -0.63 -10.18 14.70
C GLY A 120 -1.14 -9.02 13.83
N GLY A 121 -0.53 -8.76 12.67
CA GLY A 121 -0.99 -7.74 11.72
C GLY A 121 -2.29 -8.16 11.01
N SER A 122 -3.17 -7.19 10.73
CA SER A 122 -4.32 -7.39 9.84
C SER A 122 -4.10 -6.68 8.52
N VAL A 123 -4.08 -7.44 7.43
CA VAL A 123 -4.06 -6.87 6.07
C VAL A 123 -5.35 -6.07 5.88
N ILE A 124 -5.24 -4.79 5.56
CA ILE A 124 -6.39 -3.93 5.25
C ILE A 124 -6.77 -4.14 3.79
N MET A 125 -5.83 -3.95 2.88
CA MET A 125 -5.94 -4.27 1.47
C MET A 125 -4.52 -4.61 0.97
N SER A 126 -4.40 -5.22 -0.20
CA SER A 126 -3.10 -5.48 -0.82
C SER A 126 -3.19 -5.45 -2.33
N ASN A 127 -2.27 -4.71 -2.97
CA ASN A 127 -2.03 -4.77 -4.40
C ASN A 127 -1.23 -6.03 -4.77
N ILE A 128 -1.94 -7.15 -4.85
CA ILE A 128 -1.36 -8.43 -5.27
C ILE A 128 -0.86 -8.38 -6.73
N GLY A 129 -1.35 -7.45 -7.55
CA GLY A 129 -0.88 -7.24 -8.92
C GLY A 129 0.60 -6.87 -8.96
N ALA A 130 0.99 -5.90 -8.14
CA ALA A 130 2.38 -5.50 -7.95
C ALA A 130 3.25 -6.67 -7.43
N GLY A 131 2.78 -7.38 -6.41
CA GLY A 131 3.48 -8.55 -5.87
C GLY A 131 3.70 -9.67 -6.91
N LEU A 132 2.67 -9.95 -7.73
CA LEU A 132 2.77 -10.93 -8.82
C LEU A 132 3.76 -10.48 -9.91
N TYR A 133 3.80 -9.18 -10.21
CA TYR A 133 4.77 -8.60 -11.15
C TYR A 133 6.20 -8.79 -10.64
N LEU A 134 6.48 -8.36 -9.39
CA LEU A 134 7.82 -8.42 -8.78
C LEU A 134 8.34 -9.85 -8.68
N ASP A 135 7.53 -10.75 -8.12
CA ASP A 135 7.90 -12.16 -7.99
C ASP A 135 8.00 -12.84 -9.38
N GLY A 136 7.26 -12.34 -10.38
CA GLY A 136 7.35 -12.79 -11.76
C GLY A 136 8.66 -12.38 -12.43
N LYS A 137 8.99 -11.09 -12.34
CA LYS A 137 10.23 -10.49 -12.87
C LYS A 137 11.47 -11.16 -12.27
N LYS A 138 11.52 -11.33 -10.94
CA LYS A 138 12.61 -12.01 -10.23
C LYS A 138 12.86 -13.43 -10.76
N LYS A 139 11.78 -14.17 -11.02
CA LYS A 139 11.84 -15.58 -11.48
C LYS A 139 11.81 -15.73 -12.99
N LYS A 140 11.76 -14.63 -13.76
CA LYS A 140 11.60 -14.61 -15.22
C LYS A 140 10.40 -15.43 -15.72
N ILE A 141 9.29 -15.37 -14.97
CA ILE A 141 8.03 -16.07 -15.29
C ILE A 141 6.89 -15.06 -15.14
N LEU A 142 6.07 -14.89 -16.19
CA LEU A 142 4.88 -14.06 -16.08
C LEU A 142 3.83 -14.75 -15.21
N LYS A 143 3.34 -14.04 -14.20
CA LYS A 143 2.36 -14.53 -13.22
C LYS A 143 1.03 -13.83 -13.40
N GLY A 144 -0.02 -14.42 -12.85
CA GLY A 144 -1.36 -13.87 -12.94
C GLY A 144 -2.38 -14.71 -12.19
N ILE A 145 -3.64 -14.29 -12.31
CA ILE A 145 -4.79 -14.97 -11.72
C ILE A 145 -5.89 -15.24 -12.74
N LYS A 146 -6.83 -16.13 -12.41
CA LYS A 146 -8.03 -16.43 -13.20
C LYS A 146 -9.27 -15.75 -12.63
N LEU A 147 -9.65 -14.60 -13.17
CA LEU A 147 -10.90 -13.93 -12.82
C LEU A 147 -11.99 -14.38 -13.79
N GLN A 148 -13.05 -15.01 -13.27
CA GLN A 148 -14.15 -15.54 -14.10
C GLN A 148 -13.69 -16.36 -15.33
N ARG A 149 -12.75 -17.29 -15.11
CA ARG A 149 -12.15 -18.13 -16.17
C ARG A 149 -11.27 -17.36 -17.19
N LYS A 150 -11.19 -16.03 -17.12
CA LYS A 150 -10.23 -15.23 -17.90
C LYS A 150 -8.90 -15.16 -17.17
N LYS A 151 -7.80 -15.30 -17.90
CA LYS A 151 -6.46 -15.18 -17.35
C LYS A 151 -6.07 -13.70 -17.36
N VAL A 152 -5.74 -13.16 -16.19
CA VAL A 152 -5.24 -11.80 -16.01
C VAL A 152 -3.79 -11.91 -15.56
N TYR A 153 -2.87 -11.59 -16.46
CA TYR A 153 -1.43 -11.63 -16.18
C TYR A 153 -0.94 -10.27 -15.71
N ALA A 154 -0.08 -10.24 -14.71
CA ALA A 154 0.60 -9.05 -14.19
C ALA A 154 1.79 -8.71 -15.10
N THR A 155 1.53 -8.11 -16.27
CA THR A 155 2.56 -7.66 -17.22
C THR A 155 3.19 -6.31 -16.85
N THR A 156 2.59 -5.61 -15.88
CA THR A 156 3.00 -4.35 -15.26
C THR A 156 2.35 -4.29 -13.87
N PRO A 157 2.90 -3.56 -12.88
CA PRO A 157 2.19 -3.30 -11.63
C PRO A 157 0.80 -2.65 -11.84
N ARG A 158 0.62 -1.83 -12.90
CA ARG A 158 -0.68 -1.21 -13.27
C ARG A 158 -1.75 -2.14 -13.82
N VAL A 159 -1.51 -3.45 -13.85
CA VAL A 159 -2.63 -4.39 -13.96
C VAL A 159 -3.57 -4.23 -12.76
N GLY A 160 -3.07 -3.73 -11.61
CA GLY A 160 -3.90 -3.12 -10.59
C GLY A 160 -4.91 -4.08 -9.99
N ILE A 161 -4.42 -5.18 -9.42
CA ILE A 161 -5.24 -6.23 -8.81
C ILE A 161 -5.16 -6.05 -7.30
N LEU A 162 -6.24 -5.57 -6.71
CA LEU A 162 -6.34 -5.36 -5.27
C LEU A 162 -7.14 -6.49 -4.61
N GLN A 163 -6.66 -6.99 -3.49
CA GLN A 163 -7.37 -7.92 -2.62
C GLN A 163 -7.78 -7.20 -1.35
N ILE A 164 -9.08 -7.22 -1.05
CA ILE A 164 -9.60 -6.75 0.24
C ILE A 164 -9.03 -7.66 1.33
N GLY A 165 -8.44 -7.09 2.37
CA GLY A 165 -8.01 -7.84 3.54
C GLY A 165 -9.02 -7.76 4.68
N GLN A 166 -8.85 -8.62 5.67
CA GLN A 166 -9.70 -8.71 6.87
C GLN A 166 -9.88 -7.37 7.60
N GLY A 167 -8.91 -6.46 7.49
CA GLY A 167 -8.90 -5.18 8.21
C GLY A 167 -9.78 -4.09 7.60
N LEU A 168 -10.12 -4.13 6.30
CA LEU A 168 -10.80 -2.98 5.65
C LEU A 168 -12.18 -2.69 6.26
N PHE A 169 -12.90 -3.75 6.58
CA PHE A 169 -14.28 -3.74 7.08
C PHE A 169 -14.42 -4.33 8.49
N ALA A 170 -13.30 -4.55 9.20
CA ALA A 170 -13.36 -5.01 10.59
C ALA A 170 -13.79 -3.87 11.53
N ASP A 171 -14.72 -4.15 12.43
CA ASP A 171 -15.28 -3.18 13.38
C ASP A 171 -14.20 -2.39 14.13
N ARG A 172 -13.13 -3.06 14.58
CA ARG A 172 -12.02 -2.44 15.32
C ARG A 172 -11.14 -1.48 14.50
N ILE A 173 -11.23 -1.53 13.17
CA ILE A 173 -10.43 -0.69 12.24
C ILE A 173 -11.33 0.36 11.57
N MET A 174 -12.65 0.17 11.54
CA MET A 174 -13.56 1.21 11.06
C MET A 174 -13.53 2.43 11.99
N ILE A 175 -13.79 3.61 11.42
CA ILE A 175 -13.85 4.87 12.18
C ILE A 175 -15.07 4.87 13.11
N ASN A 176 -16.18 4.30 12.65
CA ASN A 176 -17.41 4.10 13.42
C ASN A 176 -18.18 2.85 12.93
N ASP A 177 -19.24 2.48 13.63
CA ASP A 177 -20.04 1.26 13.37
C ASP A 177 -20.87 1.33 12.07
N ASN A 178 -21.06 2.53 11.50
CA ASN A 178 -21.76 2.68 10.23
C ASN A 178 -20.79 2.52 9.07
N ILE A 179 -20.74 1.32 8.49
CA ILE A 179 -19.90 0.99 7.32
C ILE A 179 -20.01 2.02 6.18
N ASN A 180 -21.18 2.61 5.96
CA ASN A 180 -21.42 3.57 4.88
C ASN A 180 -21.36 5.04 5.34
N SER A 181 -20.79 5.32 6.53
CA SER A 181 -20.54 6.70 6.96
C SER A 181 -19.49 7.37 6.08
N GLU A 182 -19.60 8.71 5.94
CA GLU A 182 -18.63 9.49 5.16
C GLU A 182 -17.21 9.31 5.70
N ALA A 183 -17.03 9.22 7.02
CA ALA A 183 -15.74 8.97 7.63
C ALA A 183 -15.12 7.62 7.23
N ASN A 184 -15.92 6.55 7.25
CA ASN A 184 -15.47 5.24 6.78
C ASN A 184 -15.20 5.22 5.27
N THR A 185 -15.98 5.95 4.48
CA THR A 185 -15.70 6.16 3.04
C THR A 185 -14.37 6.86 2.83
N ILE A 186 -14.08 7.95 3.54
CA ILE A 186 -12.79 8.67 3.46
C ILE A 186 -11.63 7.71 3.81
N LYS A 187 -11.73 6.97 4.92
CA LYS A 187 -10.72 5.97 5.31
C LYS A 187 -10.47 4.93 4.21
N ARG A 188 -11.52 4.37 3.62
CA ARG A 188 -11.40 3.35 2.56
C ARG A 188 -10.84 3.94 1.27
N LEU A 189 -11.20 5.16 0.92
CA LEU A 189 -10.61 5.87 -0.22
C LEU A 189 -9.13 6.15 -0.01
N GLY A 190 -8.71 6.62 1.17
CA GLY A 190 -7.29 6.76 1.50
C GLY A 190 -6.51 5.46 1.33
N THR A 191 -7.09 4.34 1.80
CA THR A 191 -6.56 2.99 1.55
C THR A 191 -6.52 2.64 0.07
N LEU A 192 -7.53 3.02 -0.71
CA LEU A 192 -7.55 2.75 -2.16
C LEU A 192 -6.47 3.55 -2.90
N PHE A 193 -6.23 4.81 -2.50
CA PHE A 193 -5.13 5.64 -2.99
C PHE A 193 -3.77 5.03 -2.64
N HIS A 194 -3.61 4.54 -1.40
CA HIS A 194 -2.43 3.79 -0.94
C HIS A 194 -2.13 2.61 -1.87
N GLU A 195 -3.10 1.72 -2.05
CA GLU A 195 -2.91 0.50 -2.84
C GLU A 195 -2.76 0.78 -4.33
N ALA A 196 -3.42 1.82 -4.84
CA ALA A 196 -3.22 2.30 -6.19
C ALA A 196 -1.79 2.82 -6.42
N ARG A 197 -1.15 3.43 -5.41
CA ARG A 197 0.25 3.86 -5.52
C ARG A 197 1.21 2.68 -5.70
N HIS A 198 0.91 1.52 -5.10
CA HIS A 198 1.68 0.29 -5.36
C HIS A 198 1.58 -0.21 -6.82
N SER A 199 0.76 0.41 -7.68
CA SER A 199 0.75 0.14 -9.12
C SER A 199 1.74 1.01 -9.92
N ASP A 200 2.40 1.99 -9.29
CA ASP A 200 3.38 2.88 -9.94
C ASP A 200 4.82 2.42 -9.69
N GLY A 201 5.79 3.24 -10.10
CA GLY A 201 7.21 3.06 -9.86
C GLY A 201 7.93 2.19 -10.89
N ASN A 202 9.24 2.43 -10.99
CA ASN A 202 10.16 1.73 -11.86
C ASN A 202 11.50 1.46 -11.15
N GLY A 203 12.23 0.44 -11.60
CA GLY A 203 13.55 0.11 -11.10
C GLY A 203 13.53 -0.23 -9.62
N ASN A 204 14.16 0.61 -8.79
CA ASN A 204 14.24 0.40 -7.35
C ASN A 204 12.97 0.83 -6.59
N HIS A 205 12.05 1.57 -7.23
CA HIS A 205 10.83 2.08 -6.59
C HIS A 205 9.58 1.30 -7.00
N ILE A 206 9.77 0.23 -7.78
CA ILE A 206 8.66 -0.48 -8.40
C ILE A 206 7.67 -1.00 -7.35
N GLY A 207 6.42 -0.63 -7.54
CA GLY A 207 5.33 -0.97 -6.65
C GLY A 207 5.44 -0.38 -5.25
N PHE A 208 6.35 0.57 -5.00
CA PHE A 208 6.48 1.30 -3.74
C PHE A 208 6.41 0.36 -2.52
N TYR A 209 7.21 -0.70 -2.52
CA TYR A 209 7.11 -1.74 -1.49
C TYR A 209 7.50 -1.20 -0.11
N HIS A 210 6.88 -1.76 0.94
CA HIS A 210 7.20 -1.41 2.31
C HIS A 210 8.52 -2.04 2.77
N HIS A 211 9.33 -1.24 3.44
CA HIS A 211 10.56 -1.63 4.11
C HIS A 211 10.31 -1.97 5.57
N ARG A 212 11.28 -2.69 6.15
CA ARG A 212 11.32 -2.89 7.60
C ARG A 212 11.52 -1.56 8.30
N CYS A 213 10.66 -1.26 9.26
CA CYS A 213 10.81 -0.07 10.08
C CYS A 213 12.11 -0.14 10.90
N PRO A 214 12.87 0.98 10.99
CA PRO A 214 14.17 1.00 11.66
C PRO A 214 14.04 0.96 13.18
N ILE A 215 15.19 0.77 13.85
CA ILE A 215 15.27 0.76 15.31
C ILE A 215 14.74 2.09 15.86
N GLY A 216 13.93 2.04 16.90
CA GLY A 216 13.32 3.22 17.52
C GLY A 216 11.96 3.61 16.95
N HIS A 217 11.56 3.07 15.79
CA HIS A 217 10.19 3.23 15.29
C HIS A 217 9.20 2.34 16.08
N SER A 218 7.95 2.80 16.22
CA SER A 218 6.88 2.09 16.95
C SER A 218 6.59 0.69 16.38
N LEU A 219 6.82 0.52 15.08
CA LEU A 219 6.70 -0.71 14.30
C LEU A 219 8.04 -1.36 13.95
N TYR A 220 9.11 -1.13 14.72
CA TYR A 220 10.44 -1.70 14.48
C TYR A 220 10.39 -3.19 14.07
N GLY A 221 11.07 -3.52 12.97
CA GLY A 221 11.18 -4.89 12.45
C GLY A 221 10.02 -5.34 11.56
N PHE A 222 8.89 -4.62 11.54
CA PHE A 222 7.78 -4.91 10.62
C PHE A 222 8.01 -4.23 9.27
N SER A 223 7.67 -4.91 8.17
CA SER A 223 7.64 -4.34 6.81
C SER A 223 6.44 -3.40 6.63
N ALA A 224 6.48 -2.27 7.33
CA ALA A 224 5.37 -1.32 7.44
C ALA A 224 5.81 0.14 7.28
N CYS A 225 7.07 0.40 6.94
CA CYS A 225 7.59 1.73 6.71
C CYS A 225 7.95 1.93 5.25
N GLU A 226 8.05 3.17 4.82
CA GLU A 226 8.34 3.52 3.44
C GLU A 226 9.44 4.60 3.38
N PRO A 227 10.52 4.36 2.62
CA PRO A 227 11.63 5.31 2.52
C PRO A 227 11.39 6.38 1.43
N TYR A 228 10.15 6.51 0.94
CA TYR A 228 9.82 7.39 -0.18
C TYR A 228 8.83 8.45 0.27
N ALA A 229 9.24 9.72 0.20
CA ALA A 229 8.37 10.85 0.52
C ALA A 229 7.13 10.93 -0.38
N ASN A 230 7.19 10.39 -1.61
CA ASN A 230 6.05 10.29 -2.53
C ASN A 230 5.43 8.87 -2.56
N GLY A 231 5.61 8.14 -1.47
CA GLY A 231 5.18 6.77 -1.31
C GLY A 231 3.68 6.58 -1.10
N SER A 232 3.28 5.33 -1.03
CA SER A 232 1.91 4.89 -0.74
C SER A 232 1.33 5.48 0.56
N TYR A 233 2.10 5.55 1.64
CA TYR A 233 1.64 6.13 2.91
C TYR A 233 1.44 7.64 2.85
N THR A 234 2.32 8.38 2.18
CA THR A 234 2.12 9.82 1.94
C THR A 234 0.84 10.05 1.14
N ILE A 235 0.63 9.24 0.10
CA ILE A 235 -0.55 9.32 -0.76
C ILE A 235 -1.83 9.06 0.04
N ASP A 236 -1.87 8.05 0.91
CA ASP A 236 -2.97 7.80 1.86
C ASP A 236 -3.24 9.02 2.74
N ALA A 237 -2.18 9.52 3.40
CA ALA A 237 -2.29 10.61 4.36
C ALA A 237 -2.82 11.90 3.71
N VAL A 238 -2.27 12.28 2.57
CA VAL A 238 -2.68 13.51 1.85
C VAL A 238 -4.08 13.36 1.26
N ALA A 239 -4.40 12.22 0.63
CA ALA A 239 -5.75 12.00 0.10
C ALA A 239 -6.81 11.99 1.21
N THR A 240 -6.53 11.31 2.33
CA THR A 240 -7.42 11.28 3.50
C THR A 240 -7.62 12.67 4.08
N LYS A 241 -6.53 13.43 4.28
CA LYS A 241 -6.59 14.82 4.76
C LYS A 241 -7.46 15.67 3.85
N LYS A 242 -7.23 15.59 2.54
CA LYS A 242 -7.96 16.39 1.55
C LYS A 242 -9.45 16.08 1.52
N LEU A 243 -9.81 14.80 1.59
CA LEU A 243 -11.21 14.37 1.65
C LEU A 243 -11.88 14.73 2.99
N LEU A 244 -11.11 14.81 4.09
CA LEU A 244 -11.59 15.20 5.42
C LEU A 244 -11.94 16.68 5.52
N GLU A 245 -11.19 17.56 4.84
CA GLU A 245 -11.48 19.01 4.78
C GLU A 245 -12.93 19.26 4.35
N ASP A 246 -13.44 18.46 3.42
CA ASP A 246 -14.79 18.55 2.86
C ASP A 246 -15.82 17.64 3.56
N CYS A 247 -15.47 16.98 4.67
CA CYS A 247 -16.39 16.05 5.32
C CYS A 247 -17.54 16.79 6.00
N LYS A 248 -18.76 16.70 5.45
CA LYS A 248 -19.92 17.45 5.96
C LYS A 248 -20.64 16.72 7.09
N SER A 249 -20.56 15.39 7.13
CA SER A 249 -21.27 14.54 8.09
C SER A 249 -20.38 13.91 9.18
N CYS A 250 -19.07 14.15 9.15
CA CYS A 250 -18.16 13.64 10.19
C CYS A 250 -18.38 14.36 11.52
N SER A 251 -18.55 13.58 12.58
CA SER A 251 -18.49 14.04 13.98
C SER A 251 -17.07 14.51 14.36
N LEU A 252 -16.91 15.10 15.55
CA LEU A 252 -15.59 15.45 16.06
C LEU A 252 -14.75 14.19 16.30
N GLU A 253 -15.38 13.13 16.81
CA GLU A 253 -14.77 11.83 17.04
C GLU A 253 -14.28 11.20 15.73
N ASP A 254 -15.10 11.26 14.68
CA ASP A 254 -14.71 10.78 13.33
C ASP A 254 -13.50 11.54 12.79
N ARG A 255 -13.50 12.87 12.94
CA ARG A 255 -12.40 13.74 12.50
C ARG A 255 -11.11 13.41 13.24
N SER A 256 -11.15 13.33 14.56
CA SER A 256 -9.97 12.98 15.37
C SER A 256 -9.43 11.59 15.05
N ALA A 257 -10.30 10.60 14.78
CA ALA A 257 -9.88 9.28 14.37
C ALA A 257 -9.20 9.28 12.98
N LEU A 258 -9.72 10.05 12.03
CA LEU A 258 -9.10 10.22 10.71
C LEU A 258 -7.78 11.00 10.79
N GLU A 259 -7.68 12.04 11.64
CA GLU A 259 -6.45 12.76 11.91
C GLU A 259 -5.38 11.87 12.54
N ALA A 260 -5.75 11.00 13.48
CA ALA A 260 -4.85 10.00 14.04
C ALA A 260 -4.35 9.02 12.97
N LYS A 261 -5.23 8.59 12.04
CA LYS A 261 -4.83 7.76 10.89
C LYS A 261 -3.87 8.51 9.96
N ILE A 262 -4.11 9.79 9.67
CA ILE A 262 -3.21 10.61 8.85
C ILE A 262 -1.82 10.69 9.52
N ALA A 263 -1.77 10.90 10.83
CA ALA A 263 -0.52 10.93 11.59
C ALA A 263 0.21 9.57 11.57
N ASP A 264 -0.51 8.45 11.76
CA ASP A 264 0.06 7.09 11.66
C ASP A 264 0.61 6.81 10.25
N SER A 265 -0.07 7.23 9.18
CA SER A 265 0.46 7.09 7.82
C SER A 265 1.74 7.93 7.64
N PHE A 266 1.81 9.16 8.15
CA PHE A 266 3.04 9.96 8.07
C PHE A 266 4.19 9.41 8.95
N ASP A 267 3.90 8.85 10.14
CA ASP A 267 4.92 8.22 11.01
C ASP A 267 5.67 7.10 10.29
N ARG A 268 4.97 6.38 9.41
CA ARG A 268 5.53 5.27 8.62
C ARG A 268 6.35 5.72 7.41
N VAL A 269 6.32 7.01 7.05
CA VAL A 269 7.19 7.56 6.01
C VAL A 269 8.55 7.84 6.65
N VAL A 270 9.33 6.77 6.79
CA VAL A 270 10.66 6.82 7.39
C VAL A 270 11.68 6.96 6.29
N VAL A 271 11.77 8.15 5.73
CA VAL A 271 12.91 8.44 4.88
C VAL A 271 14.08 8.83 5.78
N LEU A 272 15.06 7.93 5.78
CA LEU A 272 16.11 7.81 6.77
C LEU A 272 16.97 9.08 6.82
N SER A 273 17.12 9.77 5.69
CA SER A 273 17.79 11.08 5.58
C SER A 273 17.09 12.26 6.29
N HIS A 274 15.90 12.09 6.87
CA HIS A 274 15.11 13.21 7.41
C HIS A 274 15.07 13.31 8.94
N LEU A 275 15.47 12.24 9.63
CA LEU A 275 15.41 12.23 11.10
C LEU A 275 16.49 13.12 11.72
N LYS A 276 17.60 13.29 11.01
CA LYS A 276 18.78 14.01 11.46
C LYS A 276 19.43 14.72 10.28
N THR A 277 19.85 15.95 10.51
CA THR A 277 20.71 16.69 9.59
C THR A 277 22.03 15.94 9.40
N GLU A 278 22.72 16.20 8.28
CA GLU A 278 24.08 15.71 8.07
C GLU A 278 25.00 16.03 9.26
N GLN A 279 24.87 17.22 9.84
CA GLN A 279 25.64 17.64 11.01
C GLN A 279 25.33 16.77 12.24
N GLU A 280 24.05 16.54 12.56
CA GLU A 280 23.65 15.69 13.68
C GLU A 280 24.12 14.24 13.51
N LEU A 281 24.06 13.71 12.28
CA LEU A 281 24.58 12.37 11.96
C LEU A 281 26.09 12.29 12.20
N LEU A 282 26.85 13.28 11.74
CA LEU A 282 28.29 13.34 11.96
C LEU A 282 28.66 13.43 13.45
N GLU A 283 27.93 14.23 14.23
CA GLU A 283 28.14 14.38 15.67
C GLU A 283 27.83 13.09 16.45
N GLU A 284 26.77 12.38 16.08
CA GLU A 284 26.44 11.08 16.65
C GLU A 284 27.46 10.01 16.27
N MET A 285 27.89 9.95 15.01
CA MET A 285 28.94 9.03 14.57
C MET A 285 30.23 9.24 15.35
N GLU A 286 30.64 10.50 15.57
CA GLU A 286 31.82 10.80 16.40
C GLU A 286 31.64 10.32 17.85
N SER A 287 30.44 10.51 18.40
CA SER A 287 30.10 10.06 19.76
C SER A 287 30.11 8.53 19.89
N TYR A 288 29.51 7.80 18.94
CA TYR A 288 29.51 6.34 18.93
C TYR A 288 30.92 5.78 18.73
N LYS A 289 31.74 6.40 17.88
CA LYS A 289 33.14 6.02 17.69
C LYS A 289 33.93 6.07 19.00
N LYS A 290 33.75 7.13 19.80
CA LYS A 290 34.39 7.23 21.14
C LYS A 290 33.97 6.09 22.07
N VAL A 291 32.71 5.68 22.05
CA VAL A 291 32.20 4.57 22.88
C VAL A 291 32.74 3.22 22.39
N ILE A 292 32.79 3.02 21.07
CA ILE A 292 33.40 1.84 20.42
C ILE A 292 34.87 1.70 20.83
N ASP A 293 35.64 2.80 20.81
CA ASP A 293 37.05 2.80 21.22
C ASP A 293 37.21 2.39 22.69
N VAL A 294 36.32 2.84 23.58
CA VAL A 294 36.31 2.43 25.01
C VAL A 294 36.07 0.94 25.16
N TYR A 295 35.04 0.38 24.49
CA TYR A 295 34.75 -1.06 24.60
C TYR A 295 35.82 -1.93 23.96
N THR A 296 36.46 -1.46 22.87
CA THR A 296 37.62 -2.12 22.26
C THR A 296 38.78 -2.19 23.25
N MET A 297 39.10 -1.08 23.92
CA MET A 297 40.13 -1.05 24.96
C MET A 297 39.79 -1.97 26.15
N LEU A 298 38.53 -2.02 26.57
CA LEU A 298 38.09 -2.90 27.66
C LEU A 298 38.21 -4.38 27.29
N LEU A 299 37.94 -4.76 26.04
CA LEU A 299 38.16 -6.13 25.54
C LEU A 299 39.62 -6.54 25.62
N GLU A 300 40.54 -5.63 25.29
CA GLU A 300 41.98 -5.89 25.32
C GLU A 300 42.55 -5.95 26.74
N THR A 301 42.03 -5.12 27.64
CA THR A 301 42.63 -4.90 28.98
C THR A 301 41.94 -5.67 30.11
N SER A 302 40.68 -6.09 29.93
CA SER A 302 39.85 -6.65 31.01
C SER A 302 39.17 -7.97 30.60
N PRO A 303 39.85 -9.12 30.68
CA PRO A 303 39.30 -10.42 30.30
C PRO A 303 38.02 -10.80 31.07
N SER A 304 37.86 -10.32 32.31
CA SER A 304 36.69 -10.58 33.14
C SER A 304 35.39 -9.95 32.62
N THR A 305 35.48 -8.90 31.79
CA THR A 305 34.32 -8.21 31.19
C THR A 305 34.18 -8.51 29.70
N ALA A 306 35.01 -9.38 29.13
CA ALA A 306 35.13 -9.54 27.67
C ALA A 306 33.78 -9.86 26.99
N GLN A 307 32.96 -10.72 27.57
CA GLN A 307 31.65 -11.06 27.00
C GLN A 307 30.71 -9.85 26.93
N THR A 308 30.61 -9.07 28.02
CA THR A 308 29.74 -7.88 28.07
C THR A 308 30.28 -6.79 27.16
N SER A 309 31.59 -6.55 27.16
CA SER A 309 32.22 -5.57 26.27
C SER A 309 32.02 -5.92 24.79
N GLN A 310 32.05 -7.21 24.43
CA GLN A 310 31.79 -7.67 23.06
C GLN A 310 30.35 -7.37 22.64
N GLN A 311 29.37 -7.65 23.50
CA GLN A 311 27.96 -7.37 23.22
C GLN A 311 27.69 -5.88 23.04
N GLU A 312 28.27 -5.04 23.90
CA GLU A 312 28.13 -3.59 23.77
C GLU A 312 28.88 -3.06 22.54
N LEU A 313 30.07 -3.59 22.23
CA LEU A 313 30.81 -3.23 21.02
C LEU A 313 29.98 -3.50 19.75
N GLU A 314 29.33 -4.66 19.67
CA GLU A 314 28.44 -5.02 18.55
C GLU A 314 27.25 -4.05 18.46
N ARG A 315 26.62 -3.74 19.61
CA ARG A 315 25.51 -2.79 19.68
C ARG A 315 25.90 -1.39 19.22
N TRP A 316 27.02 -0.85 19.69
CA TRP A 316 27.46 0.50 19.32
C TRP A 316 27.99 0.57 17.89
N SER A 317 28.65 -0.50 17.41
CA SER A 317 29.05 -0.60 16.00
C SER A 317 27.84 -0.62 15.08
N ALA A 318 26.76 -1.32 15.44
CA ALA A 318 25.51 -1.29 14.67
C ALA A 318 24.91 0.12 14.59
N LYS A 319 24.90 0.87 15.70
CA LYS A 319 24.45 2.28 15.71
C LYS A 319 25.33 3.21 14.88
N TYR A 320 26.64 3.04 14.94
CA TYR A 320 27.57 3.79 14.10
C TYR A 320 27.31 3.52 12.61
N GLN A 321 27.14 2.25 12.24
CA GLN A 321 26.84 1.85 10.87
C GLN A 321 25.49 2.42 10.42
N GLU A 322 24.46 2.39 11.27
CA GLU A 322 23.16 3.00 10.98
C GLU A 322 23.28 4.50 10.66
N CYS A 323 24.04 5.28 11.44
CA CYS A 323 24.27 6.69 11.11
C CYS A 323 25.10 6.88 9.84
N ALA A 324 26.07 6.00 9.58
CA ALA A 324 26.86 6.04 8.36
C ALA A 324 25.99 5.79 7.12
N ASP A 325 25.09 4.81 7.20
CA ASP A 325 24.14 4.48 6.14
C ASP A 325 23.14 5.63 5.91
N GLN A 326 22.61 6.25 6.97
CA GLN A 326 21.75 7.44 6.88
C GLN A 326 22.47 8.62 6.23
N LEU A 327 23.74 8.84 6.58
CA LEU A 327 24.56 9.90 6.01
C LEU A 327 24.90 9.63 4.55
N GLU A 328 25.20 8.36 4.21
CA GLU A 328 25.39 7.93 2.84
C GLU A 328 24.11 8.13 2.03
N GLU A 329 22.94 7.73 2.55
CA GLU A 329 21.65 8.01 1.90
C GLU A 329 21.45 9.51 1.68
N LEU A 330 21.65 10.35 2.69
CA LEU A 330 21.49 11.80 2.57
C LEU A 330 22.41 12.41 1.50
N ARG A 331 23.63 11.87 1.37
CA ARG A 331 24.63 12.34 0.39
C ARG A 331 24.48 11.72 -1.00
N SER A 332 23.97 10.50 -1.11
CA SER A 332 23.91 9.70 -2.35
C SER A 332 22.54 9.76 -3.03
N ASN A 333 21.46 9.85 -2.24
CA ASN A 333 20.11 10.08 -2.72
C ASN A 333 19.79 11.56 -2.57
N PRO A 334 19.83 12.38 -3.64
CA PRO A 334 18.92 13.52 -3.66
C PRO A 334 17.55 12.94 -3.34
N GLN A 335 16.90 13.43 -2.26
CA GLN A 335 15.46 13.30 -1.98
C GLN A 335 14.75 12.83 -3.25
N PRO A 336 14.19 11.60 -3.35
CA PRO A 336 13.76 11.06 -4.63
C PRO A 336 12.90 12.09 -5.35
N THR A 337 13.54 12.79 -6.29
CA THR A 337 12.94 13.89 -7.04
C THR A 337 12.06 13.31 -8.14
N SER A 338 12.23 12.02 -8.45
CA SER A 338 11.34 11.29 -9.33
C SER A 338 10.07 10.93 -8.58
N ARG A 339 9.12 11.86 -8.63
CA ARG A 339 7.76 11.54 -9.10
C ARG A 339 7.85 10.41 -10.13
N ASP A 340 7.62 9.18 -9.70
CA ASP A 340 7.70 8.01 -10.57
C ASP A 340 6.32 7.38 -10.71
N SER A 341 5.38 8.18 -11.23
CA SER A 341 4.09 7.66 -11.66
C SER A 341 4.21 6.68 -12.82
N SER A 342 5.35 6.64 -13.52
CA SER A 342 5.55 5.83 -14.71
C SER A 342 5.76 4.37 -14.33
N PRO A 343 4.77 3.49 -14.59
CA PRO A 343 4.92 2.11 -14.21
C PRO A 343 5.89 1.43 -15.15
N GLU A 344 6.57 0.41 -14.64
CA GLU A 344 7.31 -0.49 -15.50
C GLU A 344 6.37 -1.34 -16.37
N GLY A 345 6.76 -1.59 -17.62
CA GLY A 345 6.03 -2.45 -18.56
C GLY A 345 5.15 -1.66 -19.52
N ASP A 346 4.27 -2.37 -20.24
CA ASP A 346 3.35 -1.78 -21.21
C ASP A 346 2.01 -1.46 -20.53
N PHE A 347 1.61 -0.19 -20.57
CA PHE A 347 0.35 0.30 -20.04
C PHE A 347 -0.15 1.48 -20.87
N SER A 348 -1.48 1.59 -20.98
CA SER A 348 -2.15 2.73 -21.61
C SER A 348 -3.11 3.36 -20.62
N GLU A 349 -2.90 4.64 -20.32
CA GLU A 349 -3.83 5.42 -19.50
C GLU A 349 -5.10 5.72 -20.30
N LEU A 350 -6.26 5.67 -19.64
CA LEU A 350 -7.48 6.27 -20.19
C LEU A 350 -7.55 7.74 -19.77
N THR A 351 -8.14 8.56 -20.62
CA THR A 351 -8.37 9.98 -20.28
C THR A 351 -9.47 10.15 -19.23
N VAL A 352 -9.54 11.35 -18.64
CA VAL A 352 -10.61 11.70 -17.69
C VAL A 352 -11.99 11.52 -18.32
N GLU A 353 -12.18 11.91 -19.58
CA GLU A 353 -13.44 11.77 -20.32
C GLU A 353 -13.83 10.30 -20.50
N GLU A 354 -12.87 9.46 -20.89
CA GLU A 354 -13.11 8.03 -21.11
C GLU A 354 -13.51 7.33 -19.82
N SER A 355 -12.78 7.59 -18.73
CA SER A 355 -13.09 7.02 -17.41
C SER A 355 -14.40 7.57 -16.83
N SER A 356 -14.70 8.86 -17.04
CA SER A 356 -15.96 9.50 -16.64
C SER A 356 -17.16 8.83 -17.30
N ARG A 357 -17.08 8.55 -18.60
CA ARG A 357 -18.13 7.82 -19.31
C ARG A 357 -18.40 6.44 -18.70
N LEU A 358 -17.37 5.74 -18.22
CA LEU A 358 -17.53 4.41 -17.61
C LEU A 358 -18.27 4.49 -16.27
N ILE A 359 -17.93 5.45 -15.41
CA ILE A 359 -18.60 5.62 -14.11
C ILE A 359 -20.00 6.19 -14.26
N GLU A 360 -20.23 7.17 -15.13
CA GLU A 360 -21.57 7.68 -15.42
C GLU A 360 -22.51 6.59 -15.96
N ASN A 361 -22.01 5.70 -16.83
CA ASN A 361 -22.78 4.56 -17.31
C ASN A 361 -23.13 3.56 -16.21
N SER A 362 -22.30 3.47 -15.17
CA SER A 362 -22.55 2.61 -14.02
C SER A 362 -23.56 3.24 -13.06
N LEU A 363 -23.51 4.57 -12.87
CA LEU A 363 -24.45 5.32 -12.04
C LEU A 363 -25.88 5.37 -12.61
N LYS A 364 -26.06 5.10 -13.91
CA LYS A 364 -27.36 5.05 -14.59
C LYS A 364 -28.08 3.71 -14.48
N ARG A 365 -27.38 2.65 -14.08
CA ARG A 365 -27.94 1.30 -13.89
C ARG A 365 -28.39 1.15 -12.45
#